data_AF-A0A9D4BEZ7-F1
#
_entry.id   AF-A0A9D4BEZ7-F1
#
_cell.length_a   1.000
_cell.length_b   1.000
_cell.length_c   1.000
_cell.angle_alpha   90.00
_cell.angle_beta   90.00
_cell.angle_gamma   90.00
#
_symmetry.space_group_name_H-M   'P 1'
#
loop_
_entity.id
_entity.type
_entity.pdbx_description
1 polymer ?
#
loop_
_entity_poly.entity_id
_entity_poly.type
_entity_poly.pdbx_seq_one_letter_code
_entity_poly.pdbx_strand_id
1 'polypeptide(L)'
;MPLTVYKWDGYLGFSRGHVSIALSDGTYISWWPEGRTKKIFCKPVVAKEHVHTTLQSDTAQFHRKPDICIQLDTTLEHDKQIKDWWTVLRAESRYDLFFHNCATVVYKALQTCYDVKALYTLKEVCTPDDIENISKIIYQNEVPLIELDATETKQAGFSDSIKSYVEVLKRSGSEYQSLEVETEPKKSLKSVLKRMCCCYWFGPRKMCVLRQP
;
A
#
# COMPACT_ATOMS: atom_id res chain seq x y z
N MET A 1 3.80 -15.28 -2.12
CA MET A 1 4.18 -13.91 -2.57
C MET A 1 3.45 -12.91 -1.68
N PRO A 2 3.89 -11.67 -1.48
CA PRO A 2 3.07 -10.69 -0.77
C PRO A 2 1.78 -10.38 -1.55
N LEU A 3 0.75 -9.87 -0.87
CA LEU A 3 -0.40 -9.27 -1.54
C LEU A 3 0.08 -8.08 -2.37
N THR A 4 -0.30 -8.01 -3.64
CA THR A 4 0.10 -6.91 -4.53
C THR A 4 -1.13 -6.13 -4.98
N VAL A 5 -1.11 -4.82 -4.75
CA VAL A 5 -2.10 -3.86 -5.25
C VAL A 5 -1.62 -3.28 -6.57
N TYR A 6 -2.44 -3.36 -7.61
CA TYR A 6 -2.16 -2.82 -8.93
C TYR A 6 -3.08 -1.65 -9.21
N LYS A 7 -2.54 -0.57 -9.81
CA LYS A 7 -3.29 0.60 -10.23
C LYS A 7 -2.97 0.96 -11.68
N TRP A 8 -4.00 1.32 -12.42
CA TRP A 8 -3.92 1.95 -13.72
C TRP A 8 -4.57 3.34 -13.62
N ASP A 9 -3.81 4.39 -13.87
CA ASP A 9 -4.29 5.76 -13.98
C ASP A 9 -5.24 5.92 -15.18
N GLY A 10 -6.17 6.88 -15.05
CA GLY A 10 -7.04 7.26 -16.16
C GLY A 10 -6.23 7.85 -17.32
N TYR A 11 -6.61 7.55 -18.56
CA TYR A 11 -6.05 8.19 -19.76
C TYR A 11 -7.09 9.13 -20.38
N LEU A 12 -6.65 10.12 -21.16
CA LEU A 12 -7.47 11.10 -21.88
C LEU A 12 -8.77 10.47 -22.44
N GLY A 13 -9.92 10.80 -21.84
CA GLY A 13 -11.26 10.30 -22.19
C GLY A 13 -11.85 9.21 -21.29
N PHE A 14 -11.03 8.55 -20.45
CA PHE A 14 -11.44 7.62 -19.39
C PHE A 14 -10.96 8.16 -18.04
N SER A 15 -11.76 9.04 -17.44
CA SER A 15 -11.37 9.80 -16.24
C SER A 15 -11.31 9.00 -14.94
N ARG A 16 -11.63 7.71 -14.95
CA ARG A 16 -11.62 6.85 -13.76
C ARG A 16 -10.69 5.68 -14.05
N GLY A 17 -9.53 5.68 -13.41
CA GLY A 17 -8.55 4.59 -13.50
C GLY A 17 -9.11 3.25 -13.01
N HIS A 18 -8.24 2.27 -12.84
CA HIS A 18 -8.60 0.93 -12.38
C HIS A 18 -7.68 0.46 -11.27
N VAL A 19 -8.21 -0.37 -10.38
CA VAL A 19 -7.41 -1.05 -9.36
C VAL A 19 -7.81 -2.50 -9.25
N SER A 20 -6.84 -3.32 -8.87
CA SER A 20 -7.02 -4.74 -8.56
C SER A 20 -6.02 -5.17 -7.50
N ILE A 21 -6.22 -6.37 -6.94
CA ILE A 21 -5.25 -6.99 -6.02
C ILE A 21 -4.96 -8.43 -6.45
N ALA A 22 -3.72 -8.88 -6.25
CA ALA A 22 -3.33 -10.29 -6.27
C ALA A 22 -2.93 -10.74 -4.87
N LEU A 23 -3.39 -11.91 -4.47
CA LEU A 23 -3.05 -12.55 -3.20
C LEU A 23 -1.80 -13.44 -3.34
N SER A 24 -1.28 -13.90 -2.21
CA SER A 24 -0.04 -14.67 -2.14
C SER A 24 -0.08 -16.00 -2.89
N ASP A 25 -1.28 -16.57 -3.01
CA ASP A 25 -1.58 -17.84 -3.67
C ASP A 25 -1.90 -17.71 -5.17
N GLY A 26 -1.81 -16.48 -5.71
CA GLY A 26 -2.11 -16.18 -7.11
C GLY A 26 -3.59 -15.86 -7.37
N THR A 27 -4.46 -15.88 -6.36
CA THR A 27 -5.84 -15.39 -6.50
C THR A 27 -5.83 -13.92 -6.92
N TYR A 28 -6.54 -13.60 -7.99
CA TYR A 28 -6.63 -12.24 -8.51
C TYR A 28 -8.05 -11.70 -8.35
N ILE A 29 -8.16 -10.48 -7.83
CA ILE A 29 -9.42 -9.78 -7.56
C ILE A 29 -9.41 -8.48 -8.35
N SER A 30 -10.20 -8.46 -9.43
CA SER A 30 -10.46 -7.29 -10.26
C SER A 30 -11.94 -7.19 -10.52
N TRP A 31 -12.53 -6.02 -10.27
CA TRP A 31 -13.96 -5.80 -10.44
C TRP A 31 -14.18 -4.72 -11.49
N TRP A 32 -14.24 -5.15 -12.75
CA TRP A 32 -14.48 -4.29 -13.89
C TRP A 32 -15.47 -4.96 -14.84
N PRO A 33 -16.51 -4.27 -15.33
CA PRO A 33 -17.43 -4.85 -16.29
C PRO A 33 -16.76 -4.96 -17.67
N GLU A 34 -16.79 -6.15 -18.29
CA GLU A 34 -16.51 -6.25 -19.73
C GLU A 34 -17.66 -5.65 -20.55
N GLY A 35 -17.36 -5.23 -21.77
CA GLY A 35 -18.33 -4.60 -22.66
C GLY A 35 -18.48 -3.10 -22.38
N ARG A 36 -17.65 -2.31 -23.06
CA ARG A 36 -17.79 -0.83 -23.11
C ARG A 36 -19.08 -0.47 -23.85
N THR A 37 -20.21 -0.50 -23.17
CA THR A 37 -21.38 0.24 -23.66
C THR A 37 -21.40 1.58 -22.95
N LYS A 38 -21.65 2.66 -23.71
CA LYS A 38 -21.82 4.05 -23.23
C LYS A 38 -22.84 4.22 -22.08
N LYS A 39 -23.46 3.13 -21.62
CA LYS A 39 -24.50 3.04 -20.58
C LYS A 39 -23.96 2.90 -19.15
N ILE A 40 -22.66 2.64 -18.93
CA ILE A 40 -22.08 2.50 -17.57
C ILE A 40 -22.31 3.76 -16.71
N PHE A 41 -22.36 4.94 -17.34
CA PHE A 41 -22.58 6.20 -16.63
C PHE A 41 -24.01 6.38 -16.09
N CYS A 42 -25.00 5.60 -16.54
CA CYS A 42 -26.41 5.86 -16.22
C CYS A 42 -27.18 4.67 -15.67
N LYS A 43 -26.64 3.44 -15.73
CA LYS A 43 -27.32 2.25 -15.22
C LYS A 43 -26.33 1.28 -14.55
N PRO A 44 -26.68 0.69 -13.40
CA PRO A 44 -25.94 -0.42 -12.83
C PRO A 44 -25.78 -1.52 -13.88
N VAL A 45 -24.57 -2.03 -14.03
CA VAL A 45 -24.28 -3.17 -14.91
C VAL A 45 -24.12 -4.41 -14.06
N VAL A 46 -24.66 -5.54 -14.51
CA VAL A 46 -24.44 -6.82 -13.85
C VAL A 46 -23.00 -7.25 -14.15
N ALA A 47 -22.14 -7.28 -13.14
CA ALA A 47 -20.72 -7.69 -13.30
C ALA A 47 -20.54 -9.21 -13.41
N LYS A 48 -21.62 -9.99 -13.27
CA LYS A 48 -21.60 -11.44 -13.03
C LYS A 48 -20.90 -12.24 -14.12
N GLU A 49 -20.95 -11.79 -15.36
CA GLU A 49 -20.44 -12.58 -16.49
C GLU A 49 -18.94 -12.37 -16.76
N HIS A 50 -18.30 -11.35 -16.17
CA HIS A 50 -17.07 -10.81 -16.74
C HIS A 50 -16.07 -10.23 -15.72
N VAL A 51 -15.95 -10.88 -14.56
CA VAL A 51 -14.91 -10.53 -13.58
C VAL A 51 -13.55 -10.99 -14.12
N HIS A 52 -12.64 -10.07 -14.38
CA HIS A 52 -11.28 -10.43 -14.78
C HIS A 52 -10.61 -11.22 -13.64
N THR A 53 -10.13 -12.42 -13.97
CA THR A 53 -9.52 -13.35 -13.01
C THR A 53 -8.00 -13.39 -13.09
N THR A 54 -7.38 -12.54 -13.92
CA THR A 54 -5.92 -12.50 -14.09
C THR A 54 -5.42 -11.08 -14.36
N LEU A 55 -4.18 -10.81 -13.94
CA LEU A 55 -3.45 -9.58 -14.26
C LEU A 55 -3.29 -9.39 -15.78
N GLN A 56 -3.14 -10.49 -16.52
CA GLN A 56 -3.02 -10.50 -17.97
C GLN A 56 -4.31 -9.98 -18.63
N SER A 57 -5.49 -10.32 -18.10
CA SER A 57 -6.78 -9.82 -18.58
C SER A 57 -6.90 -8.31 -18.43
N ASP A 58 -6.53 -7.76 -17.27
CA ASP A 58 -6.50 -6.31 -17.06
C ASP A 58 -5.46 -5.64 -17.97
N THR A 59 -4.25 -6.19 -18.04
CA THR A 59 -3.18 -5.67 -18.91
C THR A 59 -3.62 -5.62 -20.38
N ALA A 60 -4.32 -6.66 -20.85
CA ALA A 60 -4.88 -6.73 -22.20
C ALA A 60 -5.97 -5.68 -22.42
N GLN A 61 -6.88 -5.50 -21.45
CA GLN A 61 -7.98 -4.53 -21.51
C GLN A 61 -7.48 -3.07 -21.56
N PHE A 62 -6.42 -2.75 -20.82
CA PHE A 62 -5.82 -1.42 -20.78
C PHE A 62 -4.70 -1.25 -21.81
N HIS A 63 -4.32 -2.32 -22.53
CA HIS A 63 -3.20 -2.37 -23.46
C HIS A 63 -1.86 -1.87 -22.87
N ARG A 64 -1.69 -2.03 -21.55
CA ARG A 64 -0.53 -1.55 -20.80
C ARG A 64 -0.42 -2.20 -19.42
N LYS A 65 0.78 -2.18 -18.86
CA LYS A 65 1.05 -2.61 -17.48
C LYS A 65 0.44 -1.62 -16.48
N PRO A 66 0.21 -2.04 -15.21
CA PRO A 66 -0.12 -1.12 -14.13
C PRO A 66 0.90 0.01 -14.02
N ASP A 67 0.45 1.22 -13.70
CA ASP A 67 1.33 2.36 -13.42
C ASP A 67 1.97 2.24 -12.05
N ILE A 68 1.24 1.63 -11.10
CA ILE A 68 1.69 1.45 -9.73
C ILE A 68 1.43 0.01 -9.30
N CYS A 69 2.44 -0.57 -8.65
CA CYS A 69 2.38 -1.87 -8.00
C CYS A 69 2.88 -1.68 -6.55
N ILE A 70 2.04 -1.94 -5.56
CA ILE A 70 2.40 -1.86 -4.13
C ILE A 70 2.29 -3.26 -3.53
N GLN A 71 3.39 -3.77 -2.99
CA GLN A 71 3.39 -5.04 -2.25
C GLN A 71 3.13 -4.76 -0.77
N LEU A 72 2.16 -5.45 -0.19
CA LEU A 72 1.81 -5.40 1.23
C LEU A 72 2.20 -6.72 1.89
N ASP A 73 2.77 -6.65 3.08
CA ASP A 73 3.23 -7.82 3.81
C ASP A 73 2.04 -8.50 4.48
N THR A 74 1.41 -9.43 3.77
CA THR A 74 0.24 -10.16 4.28
C THR A 74 0.60 -11.49 4.90
N THR A 75 -0.21 -11.90 5.87
CA THR A 75 -0.21 -13.26 6.42
C THR A 75 -1.14 -14.16 5.61
N LEU A 76 -0.99 -15.48 5.76
CA LEU A 76 -1.93 -16.45 5.17
C LEU A 76 -3.37 -16.25 5.67
N GLU A 77 -3.55 -15.72 6.89
CA GLU A 77 -4.85 -15.40 7.45
C GLU A 77 -5.49 -14.20 6.75
N HIS A 78 -4.72 -13.15 6.41
CA HIS A 78 -5.22 -12.02 5.62
C HIS A 78 -5.74 -12.49 4.26
N ASP A 79 -4.97 -13.33 3.57
CA ASP A 79 -5.37 -13.89 2.28
C ASP A 79 -6.66 -14.72 2.39
N LYS A 80 -6.79 -15.52 3.45
CA LYS A 80 -8.00 -16.30 3.71
C LYS A 80 -9.22 -15.40 3.91
N GLN A 81 -9.11 -14.36 4.74
CA GLN A 81 -10.19 -13.41 5.02
C GLN A 81 -10.67 -12.71 3.74
N ILE A 82 -9.72 -12.26 2.91
CA ILE A 82 -10.04 -11.61 1.63
C ILE A 82 -10.75 -12.60 0.69
N LYS A 83 -10.28 -13.85 0.58
CA LYS A 83 -10.92 -14.87 -0.28
C LYS A 83 -12.32 -15.24 0.16
N ASP A 84 -12.53 -15.43 1.46
CA ASP A 84 -13.84 -15.77 2.01
C ASP A 84 -14.84 -14.65 1.73
N TRP A 85 -14.43 -13.40 1.97
CA TRP A 85 -15.21 -12.22 1.63
C TRP A 85 -15.49 -12.11 0.13
N TRP A 86 -14.48 -12.32 -0.71
CA TRP A 86 -14.61 -12.23 -2.17
C TRP A 86 -15.58 -13.27 -2.73
N THR A 87 -15.58 -14.48 -2.17
CA THR A 87 -16.49 -15.56 -2.54
C THR A 87 -17.95 -15.16 -2.31
N VAL A 88 -18.24 -14.49 -1.18
CA VAL A 88 -19.58 -13.98 -0.88
C VAL A 88 -19.96 -12.83 -1.82
N LEU A 89 -19.06 -11.85 -1.99
CA LEU A 89 -19.33 -10.68 -2.83
C LEU A 89 -19.64 -11.05 -4.28
N ARG A 90 -18.88 -11.97 -4.86
CA ARG A 90 -19.08 -12.40 -6.26
C ARG A 90 -20.47 -12.99 -6.52
N ALA A 91 -21.13 -13.53 -5.49
CA ALA A 91 -22.49 -14.04 -5.63
C ALA A 91 -23.52 -12.90 -5.83
N GLU A 92 -23.26 -11.69 -5.32
CA GLU A 92 -24.20 -10.55 -5.27
C GLU A 92 -24.32 -9.76 -6.60
N SER A 93 -23.32 -9.86 -7.49
CA SER A 93 -23.45 -9.59 -8.94
C SER A 93 -23.81 -8.16 -9.39
N ARG A 94 -23.49 -7.12 -8.64
CA ARG A 94 -23.84 -5.73 -9.01
C ARG A 94 -22.60 -4.86 -9.11
N TYR A 95 -22.40 -4.22 -10.27
CA TYR A 95 -21.41 -3.16 -10.44
C TYR A 95 -22.12 -1.81 -10.50
N ASP A 96 -21.59 -0.86 -9.73
CA ASP A 96 -22.05 0.53 -9.71
C ASP A 96 -20.84 1.46 -9.68
N LEU A 97 -20.74 2.38 -10.64
CA LEU A 97 -19.55 3.22 -10.80
C LEU A 97 -19.26 4.13 -9.59
N PHE A 98 -20.27 4.45 -8.78
CA PHE A 98 -20.14 5.35 -7.63
C PHE A 98 -20.07 4.60 -6.30
N PHE A 99 -20.82 3.52 -6.15
CA PHE A 99 -20.97 2.83 -4.86
C PHE A 99 -20.41 1.41 -4.83
N HIS A 100 -20.13 0.82 -5.99
CA HIS A 100 -19.67 -0.57 -6.12
C HIS A 100 -18.75 -0.73 -7.33
N ASN A 101 -17.67 0.06 -7.35
CA ASN A 101 -16.66 0.08 -8.40
C ASN A 101 -15.41 -0.73 -7.99
N CYS A 102 -14.39 -0.78 -8.85
CA CYS A 102 -13.14 -1.50 -8.57
C CYS A 102 -12.44 -1.03 -7.28
N ALA A 103 -12.39 0.28 -7.05
CA ALA A 103 -11.77 0.86 -5.86
C ALA A 103 -12.54 0.48 -4.59
N THR A 104 -13.87 0.59 -4.58
CA THR A 104 -14.68 0.18 -3.42
C THR A 104 -14.52 -1.31 -3.10
N VAL A 105 -14.37 -2.16 -4.12
CA VAL A 105 -14.10 -3.59 -3.93
C VAL A 105 -12.74 -3.80 -3.28
N VAL A 106 -11.67 -3.19 -3.81
CA VAL A 106 -10.33 -3.32 -3.19
C VAL A 106 -10.28 -2.72 -1.79
N TYR A 107 -10.95 -1.58 -1.56
CA TYR A 107 -11.10 -0.98 -0.23
C TYR A 107 -11.69 -1.97 0.77
N LYS A 108 -12.82 -2.59 0.41
CA LYS A 108 -13.50 -3.56 1.28
C LYS A 108 -12.67 -4.83 1.49
N ALA A 109 -11.93 -5.27 0.48
CA ALA A 109 -11.00 -6.38 0.61
C ALA A 109 -9.92 -6.06 1.66
N LEU A 110 -9.25 -4.92 1.54
CA LEU A 110 -8.24 -4.51 2.53
C LEU A 110 -8.86 -4.32 3.92
N GLN A 111 -10.11 -3.86 4.01
CA GLN A 111 -10.81 -3.71 5.28
C GLN A 111 -11.13 -5.04 5.99
N THR A 112 -10.99 -6.21 5.33
CA THR A 112 -11.19 -7.50 6.00
C THR A 112 -10.03 -7.85 6.93
N CYS A 113 -8.83 -7.37 6.62
CA CYS A 113 -7.60 -7.69 7.34
C CYS A 113 -6.95 -6.47 8.01
N TYR A 114 -7.23 -5.25 7.56
CA TYR A 114 -6.68 -4.02 8.12
C TYR A 114 -7.78 -3.13 8.71
N ASP A 115 -7.45 -2.39 9.78
CA ASP A 115 -8.31 -1.32 10.29
C ASP A 115 -8.18 -0.05 9.42
N VAL A 116 -8.59 -0.17 8.16
CA VAL A 116 -8.49 0.90 7.16
C VAL A 116 -9.23 2.17 7.61
N LYS A 117 -10.30 2.03 8.41
CA LYS A 117 -11.08 3.18 8.91
C LYS A 117 -10.29 4.02 9.91
N ALA A 118 -9.45 3.40 10.73
CA ALA A 118 -8.54 4.14 11.61
C ALA A 118 -7.41 4.83 10.82
N LEU A 119 -7.03 4.25 9.67
CA LEU A 119 -5.90 4.72 8.85
C LEU A 119 -6.29 5.80 7.83
N TYR A 120 -7.52 5.75 7.29
CA TYR A 120 -7.94 6.59 6.19
C TYR A 120 -9.45 6.88 6.22
N THR A 121 -9.80 8.16 6.17
CA THR A 121 -11.20 8.60 6.06
C THR A 121 -11.54 8.91 4.61
N LEU A 122 -12.39 8.08 4.00
CA LEU A 122 -12.95 8.36 2.68
C LEU A 122 -13.79 9.65 2.73
N LYS A 123 -13.49 10.60 1.86
CA LYS A 123 -14.25 11.86 1.77
C LYS A 123 -15.54 11.70 0.98
N GLU A 124 -15.52 10.89 -0.08
CA GLU A 124 -16.64 10.70 -1.01
C GLU A 124 -16.60 9.28 -1.63
N VAL A 125 -16.79 9.18 -2.95
CA VAL A 125 -16.65 7.98 -3.76
C VAL A 125 -15.21 7.47 -3.67
N CYS A 126 -15.04 6.19 -3.34
CA CYS A 126 -13.72 5.58 -3.33
C CYS A 126 -13.16 5.51 -4.76
N THR A 127 -11.94 6.04 -4.92
CA THR A 127 -11.21 6.14 -6.19
C THR A 127 -9.95 5.29 -6.19
N PRO A 128 -9.36 5.02 -7.36
CA PRO A 128 -8.04 4.40 -7.46
C PRO A 128 -6.95 5.11 -6.65
N ASP A 129 -6.99 6.44 -6.56
CA ASP A 129 -6.02 7.23 -5.80
C ASP A 129 -6.18 7.03 -4.29
N ASP A 130 -7.41 6.86 -3.80
CA ASP A 130 -7.66 6.51 -2.39
C ASP A 130 -7.02 5.17 -2.04
N ILE A 131 -7.13 4.17 -2.94
CA ILE A 131 -6.53 2.85 -2.73
C ILE A 131 -5.01 2.94 -2.71
N GLU A 132 -4.40 3.68 -3.63
CA GLU A 132 -2.96 3.92 -3.60
C GLU A 132 -2.51 4.52 -2.26
N ASN A 133 -3.22 5.54 -1.78
CA ASN A 133 -2.91 6.21 -0.51
C ASN A 133 -3.06 5.25 0.67
N ILE A 134 -4.15 4.48 0.73
CA ILE A 134 -4.39 3.47 1.77
C ILE A 134 -3.28 2.42 1.76
N SER A 135 -2.92 1.89 0.60
CA SER A 135 -1.88 0.87 0.48
C SER A 135 -0.51 1.41 0.91
N LYS A 136 -0.18 2.66 0.57
CA LYS A 136 1.04 3.31 1.07
C LYS A 136 1.04 3.45 2.59
N ILE A 137 -0.09 3.81 3.20
CA ILE A 137 -0.21 3.92 4.65
C ILE A 137 -0.05 2.53 5.31
N ILE A 138 -0.70 1.50 4.78
CA ILE A 138 -0.55 0.12 5.30
C ILE A 138 0.91 -0.30 5.23
N TYR A 139 1.53 -0.17 4.07
CA TYR A 139 2.94 -0.51 3.85
C TYR A 139 3.85 0.20 4.87
N GLN A 140 3.64 1.49 5.11
CA GLN A 140 4.44 2.27 6.06
C GLN A 140 4.23 1.88 7.53
N ASN A 141 3.05 1.36 7.91
CA ASN A 141 2.76 0.93 9.28
C ASN A 141 3.18 -0.53 9.55
N GLU A 142 3.32 -1.35 8.51
CA GLU A 142 3.82 -2.73 8.62
C GLU A 142 5.33 -2.78 8.86
N VAL A 143 6.07 -1.74 8.48
CA VAL A 143 7.50 -1.65 8.79
C VAL A 143 7.66 -1.49 10.31
N PRO A 144 8.19 -2.50 11.02
CA PRO A 144 8.36 -2.40 12.46
C PRO A 144 9.24 -1.19 12.76
N LEU A 145 8.72 -0.27 13.57
CA LEU A 145 9.52 0.77 14.18
C LEU A 145 10.55 0.05 15.05
N ILE A 146 11.77 -0.08 14.55
CA ILE A 146 12.89 -0.55 15.36
C ILE A 146 13.07 0.52 16.43
N GLU A 147 12.55 0.26 17.63
CA GLU A 147 12.84 1.05 18.81
C GLU A 147 14.34 0.90 19.10
N LEU A 148 15.12 1.89 18.68
CA LEU A 148 16.50 1.99 19.12
C LEU A 148 16.47 2.33 20.62
N ASP A 149 16.80 1.35 21.45
CA ASP A 149 16.91 1.56 22.89
C ASP A 149 17.96 2.66 23.17
N ALA A 150 17.48 3.80 23.67
CA ALA A 150 18.30 4.95 24.00
C ALA A 150 19.29 4.67 25.16
N THR A 151 19.18 3.52 25.83
CA THR A 151 20.10 3.12 26.90
C THR A 151 21.35 2.42 26.39
N GLU A 152 21.32 1.71 25.26
CA GLU A 152 22.50 1.08 24.66
C GLU A 152 23.44 2.08 23.97
N THR A 153 22.90 3.23 23.55
CA THR A 153 23.69 4.30 22.89
C THR A 153 24.62 5.08 23.82
N LYS A 154 24.61 4.79 25.13
CA LYS A 154 25.59 5.33 26.08
C LYS A 154 26.83 4.44 26.28
N GLN A 155 26.79 3.15 25.92
CA GLN A 155 27.86 2.20 26.23
C GLN A 155 28.60 1.64 25.00
N ALA A 156 27.95 1.56 23.84
CA ALA A 156 28.62 1.29 22.59
C ALA A 156 28.74 2.58 21.79
N GLY A 157 29.91 2.86 21.22
CA GLY A 157 30.09 4.03 20.36
C GLY A 157 29.00 4.03 19.28
N PHE A 158 28.25 5.13 19.19
CA PHE A 158 27.08 5.34 18.32
C PHE A 158 27.26 4.86 16.85
N SER A 159 28.52 4.76 16.39
CA SER A 159 28.96 4.10 15.14
C SER A 159 28.44 2.67 14.98
N ASP A 160 28.52 1.85 16.02
CA ASP A 160 28.34 0.40 15.89
C ASP A 160 26.87 0.00 15.89
N SER A 161 26.02 0.76 16.59
CA SER A 161 24.55 0.64 16.49
C SER A 161 24.04 1.04 15.09
N ILE A 162 24.63 2.07 14.47
CA ILE A 162 24.29 2.45 13.08
C ILE A 162 24.75 1.37 12.10
N LYS A 163 25.95 0.81 12.25
CA LYS A 163 26.41 -0.30 11.40
C LYS A 163 25.51 -1.53 11.53
N SER A 164 25.12 -1.89 12.75
CA SER A 164 24.17 -2.97 13.00
C SER A 164 22.83 -2.72 12.31
N TYR A 165 22.30 -1.49 12.40
CA TYR A 165 21.06 -1.09 11.73
C TYR A 165 21.16 -1.14 10.20
N VAL A 166 22.26 -0.67 9.62
CA VAL A 166 22.52 -0.76 8.17
C VAL A 166 22.63 -2.21 7.72
N GLU A 167 23.21 -3.10 8.52
CA GLU A 167 23.27 -4.54 8.20
C GLU A 167 21.90 -5.23 8.29
N VAL A 168 21.03 -4.82 9.21
CA VAL A 168 19.62 -5.31 9.26
C VAL A 168 18.86 -4.88 8.01
N LEU A 169 19.01 -3.62 7.58
CA LEU A 169 18.37 -3.12 6.35
C LEU A 169 18.91 -3.79 5.09
N LYS A 170 20.21 -4.09 5.02
CA LYS A 170 20.78 -4.87 3.90
C LYS A 170 20.22 -6.29 3.84
N ARG A 171 19.96 -6.92 4.99
CA ARG A 171 19.41 -8.28 5.08
C ARG A 171 17.93 -8.35 4.69
N SER A 172 17.16 -7.26 4.83
CA SER A 172 15.75 -7.23 4.45
C SER A 172 15.52 -7.02 2.95
N GLY A 173 16.58 -6.95 2.12
CA GLY A 173 16.45 -6.79 0.68
C GLY A 173 15.98 -5.38 0.25
N SER A 174 16.01 -4.42 1.17
CA SER A 174 15.85 -3.00 0.86
C SER A 174 17.02 -2.56 -0.03
N GLU A 175 16.76 -2.25 -1.31
CA GLU A 175 17.74 -1.64 -2.21
C GLU A 175 18.11 -0.24 -1.68
N TYR A 176 19.12 -0.19 -0.83
CA TYR A 176 19.73 1.05 -0.38
C TYR A 176 20.75 1.48 -1.44
N GLN A 177 20.46 2.55 -2.19
CA GLN A 177 21.52 3.27 -2.89
C GLN A 177 22.52 3.73 -1.83
N SER A 178 23.76 3.30 -1.97
CA SER A 178 24.88 3.67 -1.10
C SER A 178 24.95 5.18 -0.96
N LEU A 179 24.41 5.73 0.12
CA LEU A 179 24.79 7.03 0.64
C LEU A 179 26.24 6.88 1.08
N GLU A 180 27.15 7.29 0.21
CA GLU A 180 28.49 7.68 0.64
C GLU A 180 28.32 8.79 1.67
N VAL A 181 28.46 8.41 2.95
CA VAL A 181 28.64 9.39 4.01
C VAL A 181 30.03 9.96 3.78
N GLU A 182 30.14 10.96 2.91
CA GLU A 182 31.29 11.85 2.89
C GLU A 182 31.47 12.35 4.30
N THR A 183 32.55 11.92 4.94
CA THR A 183 32.96 12.38 6.25
C THR A 183 33.49 13.80 6.12
N GLU A 184 32.59 14.76 5.89
CA GLU A 184 32.94 16.17 6.01
C GLU A 184 33.38 16.44 7.46
N PRO A 185 34.61 16.91 7.68
CA PRO A 185 35.05 17.24 9.02
C PRO A 185 34.32 18.52 9.45
N LYS A 186 33.65 18.45 10.61
CA LYS A 186 33.19 19.58 11.44
C LYS A 186 31.77 20.14 11.24
N LYS A 187 30.81 19.37 10.72
CA LYS A 187 29.40 19.63 11.07
C LYS A 187 29.05 18.84 12.33
N SER A 188 28.67 19.52 13.41
CA SER A 188 28.28 18.84 14.66
C SER A 188 27.14 17.87 14.36
N LEU A 189 27.21 16.63 14.87
CA LEU A 189 26.17 15.61 14.71
C LEU A 189 24.74 16.13 15.00
N LYS A 190 24.63 17.15 15.87
CA LYS A 190 23.39 17.89 16.16
C LYS A 190 22.73 18.50 14.92
N SER A 191 23.48 19.00 13.93
CA SER A 191 22.90 19.61 12.72
C SER A 191 22.38 18.58 11.72
N VAL A 192 22.95 17.38 11.69
CA VAL A 192 22.50 16.26 10.84
C VAL A 192 21.22 15.65 11.43
N LEU A 193 21.20 15.40 12.74
CA LEU A 193 20.02 14.86 13.44
C LEU A 193 18.82 15.82 13.43
N LYS A 194 19.05 17.14 13.45
CA LYS A 194 17.98 18.14 13.36
C LYS A 194 17.23 18.10 12.01
N ARG A 195 17.81 17.49 10.97
CA ARG A 195 17.15 17.28 9.68
C ARG A 195 16.38 15.96 9.58
N MET A 196 16.67 14.97 10.43
CA MET A 196 16.07 13.62 10.35
C MET A 196 15.08 13.30 11.48
N CYS A 197 15.07 14.07 12.57
CA CYS A 197 14.17 13.83 13.70
C CYS A 197 12.98 14.80 13.68
N CYS A 198 11.77 14.27 13.48
CA CYS A 198 10.54 14.94 13.88
C CYS A 198 10.22 14.51 15.32
N CYS A 199 10.22 15.45 16.26
CA CYS A 199 9.78 15.18 17.63
C CYS A 199 8.24 15.17 17.66
N TYR A 200 7.65 14.02 17.99
CA TYR A 200 6.21 13.92 18.24
C TYR A 200 5.93 13.86 19.75
N TRP A 201 4.87 14.54 20.17
CA TRP A 201 4.36 14.48 21.55
C TRP A 201 3.25 13.44 21.62
N PHE A 202 3.48 12.36 22.35
CA PHE A 202 2.47 11.39 22.73
C PHE A 202 2.43 11.28 24.26
N GLY A 203 1.52 12.01 24.89
CA GLY A 203 1.36 12.01 26.35
C GLY A 203 2.59 12.56 27.10
N PRO A 204 2.89 12.07 28.33
CA PRO A 204 3.95 12.64 29.17
C PRO A 204 5.38 12.28 28.72
N ARG A 205 5.57 11.59 27.60
CA ARG A 205 6.89 11.16 27.10
C ARG A 205 7.24 11.90 25.81
N LYS A 206 8.49 12.40 25.75
CA LYS A 206 9.10 12.88 24.51
C LYS A 206 9.72 11.69 23.78
N MET A 207 9.26 11.41 22.57
CA MET A 207 9.90 10.45 21.67
C MET A 207 10.64 11.20 20.55
N CYS A 208 11.90 10.84 20.33
CA CYS A 208 12.63 11.19 19.12
C CYS A 208 12.47 10.03 18.14
N VAL A 209 11.74 10.25 17.05
CA VAL A 209 11.59 9.28 15.97
C VAL A 209 12.47 9.73 14.82
N LEU A 210 13.39 8.86 14.40
CA LEU A 210 14.12 9.05 13.15
C LEU A 210 13.15 8.71 12.01
N ARG A 211 12.79 9.72 11.21
CA ARG A 211 12.07 9.49 9.96
C ARG A 211 13.08 9.13 8.88
N GLN A 212 12.79 8.10 8.11
CA GLN A 212 13.44 7.90 6.83
C GLN A 212 13.06 9.07 5.90
N PRO A 213 13.99 9.60 5.08
CA PRO A 213 13.65 10.53 4.00
C PRO A 213 12.75 9.86 2.95
#